data_AF-A0A1I7HM93-F1
#
_entry.id   AF-A0A1I7HM93-F1
#
_cell.length_a   1.000
_cell.length_b   1.000
_cell.length_c   1.000
_cell.angle_alpha   90.00
_cell.angle_beta   90.00
_cell.angle_gamma   90.00
#
_symmetry.space_group_name_H-M   'P 1'
#
loop_
_entity.id
_entity.type
_entity.pdbx_description
1 polymer ?
#
loop_
_entity_poly.entity_id
_entity_poly.type
_entity_poly.pdbx_seq_one_letter_code
_entity_poly.pdbx_strand_id
1 'polypeptide(L)'
;MHVKEESMQITSNEPYLALWLAIPVIVSLGFINASTLHAITIRGNGYRFREIDLAQAIAILFELIGIGYWLLQNNHFPLNATLNKWHINFSFISVCLMFLFALRIVESELLFKDATTGVDFGVKVFAYSQLFFFINAIMAVLKGVMGNKTLHSMSQILKNKMPKILK
;
A
#
# COMPACT_ATOMS: atom_id res chain seq x y z
N MET A 1 -5.75 -5.28 31.93
CA MET A 1 -5.14 -5.97 30.78
C MET A 1 -5.06 -4.97 29.62
N HIS A 2 -4.00 -4.15 29.60
CA HIS A 2 -3.75 -3.15 28.55
C HIS A 2 -2.77 -3.75 27.55
N VAL A 3 -3.30 -4.52 26.59
CA VAL A 3 -2.52 -5.04 25.46
C VAL A 3 -3.39 -4.83 24.23
N LYS A 4 -3.41 -3.61 23.66
CA LYS A 4 -4.17 -3.39 22.41
C LYS A 4 -3.72 -2.25 21.50
N GLU A 5 -2.76 -1.40 21.87
CA GLU A 5 -2.45 -0.22 21.04
C GLU A 5 -1.09 -0.24 20.32
N GLU A 6 -0.11 -1.02 20.76
CA GLU A 6 1.23 -0.99 20.15
C GLU A 6 1.26 -1.59 18.73
N SER A 7 0.51 -2.66 18.47
CA SER A 7 0.49 -3.28 17.13
C SER A 7 -0.20 -2.41 16.06
N MET A 8 -1.08 -1.48 16.46
CA MET A 8 -1.76 -0.58 15.52
C MET A 8 -0.94 0.68 15.21
N GLN A 9 0.07 1.02 16.02
CA GLN A 9 0.94 2.19 15.76
C GLN A 9 1.94 1.95 14.62
N ILE A 10 2.40 0.71 14.43
CA ILE A 10 3.39 0.36 13.39
C ILE A 10 2.83 0.63 11.99
N THR A 11 1.53 0.39 11.76
CA THR A 11 0.91 0.48 10.43
C THR A 11 0.61 1.91 9.97
N SER A 12 0.35 2.85 10.89
CA SER A 12 0.07 4.25 10.52
C SER A 12 1.33 5.09 10.37
N ASN A 13 2.34 4.80 11.19
CA ASN A 13 3.55 5.59 11.29
C ASN A 13 4.64 5.12 10.33
N GLU A 14 4.66 3.84 9.96
CA GLU A 14 5.66 3.27 9.06
C GLU A 14 4.97 2.35 8.03
N PRO A 15 4.12 2.91 7.15
CA PRO A 15 3.36 2.12 6.19
C PRO A 15 4.26 1.30 5.24
N TYR A 16 5.48 1.77 4.94
CA TYR A 16 6.44 1.01 4.12
C TYR A 16 6.81 -0.32 4.76
N LEU A 17 7.01 -0.35 6.09
CA LEU A 17 7.41 -1.54 6.81
C LEU A 17 6.29 -2.59 6.77
N ALA A 18 5.04 -2.15 6.95
CA ALA A 18 3.88 -3.04 6.85
C ALA A 18 3.76 -3.67 5.46
N LEU A 19 3.98 -2.90 4.39
CA LEU A 19 3.97 -3.41 3.01
C LEU A 19 5.10 -4.41 2.77
N TRP A 20 6.32 -4.10 3.20
CA TRP A 20 7.47 -4.99 3.01
C TRP A 20 7.36 -6.29 3.81
N LEU A 21 6.83 -6.23 5.03
CA LEU A 21 6.57 -7.43 5.84
C LEU A 21 5.49 -8.33 5.20
N ALA A 22 4.58 -7.75 4.41
CA ALA A 22 3.56 -8.53 3.70
C ALA A 22 4.13 -9.32 2.51
N ILE A 23 5.20 -8.83 1.87
CA ILE A 23 5.82 -9.44 0.69
C ILE A 23 6.15 -10.94 0.90
N PRO A 24 6.93 -11.35 1.93
CA PRO A 24 7.25 -12.77 2.11
C PRO A 24 5.99 -13.62 2.34
N VAL A 25 4.96 -13.08 3.00
CA VAL A 25 3.69 -13.77 3.21
C VAL A 25 2.95 -13.97 1.88
N ILE A 26 2.81 -12.91 1.08
CA ILE A 26 2.13 -12.94 -0.23
C ILE A 26 2.83 -13.91 -1.18
N VAL A 27 4.15 -13.86 -1.25
CA VAL A 27 4.95 -14.77 -2.08
C VAL A 27 4.76 -16.22 -1.63
N SER A 28 4.78 -16.48 -0.32
CA SER A 28 4.53 -17.82 0.24
C SER A 28 3.14 -18.35 -0.13
N LEU A 29 2.10 -17.50 -0.07
CA LEU A 29 0.75 -17.86 -0.49
C LEU A 29 0.69 -18.26 -1.97
N GLY A 30 1.41 -17.55 -2.85
CA GLY A 30 1.51 -17.91 -4.27
C GLY A 30 2.19 -19.25 -4.52
N PHE A 31 3.13 -19.67 -3.66
CA PHE A 31 3.82 -20.95 -3.78
C PHE A 31 3.01 -22.14 -3.28
N ILE A 32 2.18 -21.97 -2.24
CA ILE A 32 1.40 -23.07 -1.65
C ILE A 32 0.52 -23.77 -2.70
N ASN A 33 0.03 -23.05 -3.70
CA ASN A 33 -0.82 -23.59 -4.77
C ASN A 33 -0.14 -23.66 -6.14
N ALA A 34 1.16 -23.39 -6.23
CA ALA A 34 1.88 -23.36 -7.51
C ALA A 34 1.93 -24.74 -8.20
N SER A 35 1.71 -25.83 -7.46
CA SER A 35 1.65 -27.20 -7.98
C SER A 35 0.36 -27.51 -8.74
N THR A 36 -0.67 -26.69 -8.57
CA THR A 36 -1.92 -26.83 -9.29
C THR A 36 -2.00 -25.75 -10.37
N LEU A 37 -2.12 -26.16 -11.63
CA LEU A 37 -2.32 -25.30 -12.81
C LEU A 37 -3.70 -24.60 -12.79
N HIS A 38 -4.11 -24.05 -11.64
CA HIS A 38 -5.35 -23.32 -11.50
C HIS A 38 -5.19 -21.95 -12.16
N ALA A 39 -5.77 -21.87 -13.35
CA ALA A 39 -5.89 -20.64 -14.10
C ALA A 39 -6.95 -19.74 -13.46
N ILE A 40 -6.53 -18.72 -12.72
CA ILE A 40 -7.41 -17.60 -12.38
C ILE A 40 -7.83 -16.95 -13.70
N THR A 41 -9.12 -17.01 -14.02
CA THR A 41 -9.68 -16.37 -15.20
C THR A 41 -10.37 -15.08 -14.77
N ILE A 42 -9.83 -13.95 -15.20
CA ILE A 42 -10.49 -12.66 -15.04
C ILE A 42 -11.59 -12.56 -16.10
N ARG A 43 -12.83 -12.37 -15.65
CA ARG A 43 -14.02 -12.37 -16.50
C ARG A 43 -13.89 -11.32 -17.61
N GLY A 44 -13.97 -11.77 -18.86
CA GLY A 44 -14.01 -10.90 -20.04
C GLY A 44 -12.81 -10.98 -20.98
N ASN A 45 -11.63 -11.42 -20.52
CA ASN A 45 -10.41 -11.30 -21.35
C ASN A 45 -9.75 -12.63 -21.76
N GLY A 46 -10.26 -13.80 -21.33
CA GLY A 46 -9.71 -15.11 -21.72
C GLY A 46 -8.28 -15.41 -21.21
N TYR A 47 -7.61 -14.44 -20.58
CA TYR A 47 -6.29 -14.61 -19.96
C TYR A 47 -6.40 -15.43 -18.67
N ARG A 48 -5.54 -16.44 -18.60
CA ARG A 48 -5.39 -17.36 -17.49
C ARG A 48 -4.09 -17.02 -16.76
N PHE A 49 -4.19 -16.52 -15.53
CA PHE A 49 -3.02 -16.24 -14.69
C PHE A 49 -2.88 -17.34 -13.64
N ARG A 50 -1.64 -17.71 -13.30
CA ARG A 50 -1.39 -18.59 -12.16
C ARG A 50 -1.42 -17.76 -10.88
N GLU A 51 -1.74 -18.39 -9.76
CA GLU A 51 -1.71 -17.74 -8.43
C GLU A 51 -0.34 -17.14 -8.11
N ILE A 52 0.75 -17.78 -8.53
CA ILE A 52 2.10 -17.26 -8.38
C ILE A 52 2.33 -15.96 -9.15
N ASP A 53 1.71 -15.81 -10.34
CA ASP A 53 1.83 -14.60 -11.16
C ASP A 53 1.11 -13.43 -10.47
N LEU A 54 -0.06 -13.70 -9.86
CA LEU A 54 -0.80 -12.72 -9.06
C LEU A 54 -0.02 -12.33 -7.80
N ALA A 55 0.52 -13.30 -7.07
CA ALA A 55 1.33 -13.06 -5.88
C ALA A 55 2.55 -12.19 -6.19
N GLN A 56 3.25 -12.49 -7.29
CA GLN A 56 4.41 -11.73 -7.75
C GLN A 56 4.03 -10.29 -8.13
N ALA A 57 2.91 -10.11 -8.84
CA ALA A 57 2.42 -8.77 -9.20
C ALA A 57 2.11 -7.91 -7.97
N ILE A 58 1.43 -8.48 -6.97
CA ILE A 58 1.10 -7.79 -5.71
C ILE A 58 2.39 -7.47 -4.95
N ALA A 59 3.34 -8.40 -4.87
CA ALA A 59 4.62 -8.21 -4.18
C ALA A 59 5.42 -7.04 -4.78
N ILE A 60 5.54 -6.98 -6.12
CA ILE A 60 6.21 -5.88 -6.82
C ILE A 60 5.52 -4.54 -6.53
N LEU A 61 4.18 -4.49 -6.55
CA LEU A 61 3.45 -3.27 -6.23
C LEU A 61 3.68 -2.83 -4.78
N PHE A 62 3.68 -3.76 -3.83
CA PHE A 62 3.96 -3.46 -2.43
C PHE A 62 5.40 -2.99 -2.21
N GLU A 63 6.36 -3.55 -2.92
CA GLU A 63 7.75 -3.08 -2.90
C GLU A 63 7.85 -1.64 -3.41
N LEU A 64 7.29 -1.35 -4.59
CA LEU A 64 7.30 -0.01 -5.20
C LEU A 64 6.63 1.05 -4.32
N ILE A 65 5.45 0.72 -3.76
CA ILE A 65 4.72 1.65 -2.90
C ILE A 65 5.40 1.79 -1.54
N GLY A 66 5.98 0.70 -1.02
CA GLY A 66 6.81 0.74 0.18
C GLY A 66 8.01 1.67 0.01
N ILE A 67 8.73 1.58 -1.12
CA ILE A 67 9.79 2.53 -1.48
C ILE A 67 9.26 3.96 -1.55
N GLY A 68 8.09 4.17 -2.16
CA GLY A 68 7.45 5.49 -2.24
C GLY A 68 7.18 6.10 -0.87
N TYR A 69 6.62 5.34 0.07
CA TYR A 69 6.44 5.78 1.45
C TYR A 69 7.75 6.05 2.16
N TRP A 70 8.71 5.14 2.04
CA TRP A 70 10.03 5.27 2.64
C TRP A 70 10.72 6.55 2.18
N LEU A 71 10.70 6.85 0.87
CA LEU A 71 11.26 8.09 0.32
C LEU A 71 10.57 9.33 0.89
N LEU A 72 9.24 9.35 0.99
CA LEU A 72 8.50 10.49 1.54
C LEU A 72 8.88 10.73 3.01
N GLN A 73 8.98 9.67 3.80
CA GLN A 73 9.32 9.77 5.22
C GLN A 73 10.79 10.14 5.45
N ASN A 74 11.71 9.55 4.68
CA ASN A 74 13.13 9.84 4.78
C ASN A 74 13.47 11.29 4.37
N ASN A 75 12.63 11.90 3.53
CA ASN A 75 12.71 13.33 3.20
C ASN A 75 11.83 14.22 4.11
N HIS A 76 11.36 13.70 5.24
CA HIS A 76 10.54 14.40 6.23
C HIS A 76 9.26 15.04 5.67
N PHE A 77 8.67 14.48 4.61
CA PHE A 77 7.37 14.92 4.13
C PHE A 77 6.26 14.50 5.10
N PRO A 78 5.36 15.41 5.50
CA PRO A 78 4.33 15.14 6.51
C PRO A 78 3.19 14.31 5.92
N LEU A 79 3.26 12.99 6.06
CA LEU A 79 2.20 12.06 5.66
C LEU A 79 1.02 12.09 6.63
N ASN A 80 -0.19 11.90 6.09
CA ASN A 80 -1.40 11.75 6.88
C ASN A 80 -1.55 10.30 7.40
N ALA A 81 -1.50 10.13 8.72
CA ALA A 81 -1.62 8.82 9.38
C ALA A 81 -2.94 8.10 9.11
N THR A 82 -4.06 8.84 8.99
CA THR A 82 -5.37 8.27 8.69
C THR A 82 -5.42 7.69 7.28
N LEU A 83 -4.86 8.39 6.29
CA LEU A 83 -4.76 7.88 4.92
C LEU A 83 -3.83 6.66 4.83
N ASN A 84 -2.73 6.65 5.59
CA ASN A 84 -1.87 5.45 5.71
C ASN A 84 -2.66 4.26 6.25
N LYS A 85 -3.39 4.45 7.35
CA LYS A 85 -4.20 3.40 7.97
C LYS A 85 -5.24 2.83 6.99
N TRP A 86 -5.97 3.69 6.28
CA TRP A 86 -6.92 3.26 5.27
C TRP A 86 -6.25 2.51 4.13
N HIS A 87 -5.14 3.04 3.60
CA HIS A 87 -4.40 2.40 2.54
C HIS A 87 -3.96 0.98 2.96
N ILE A 88 -3.25 0.84 4.08
CA ILE A 88 -2.76 -0.46 4.56
C ILE A 88 -3.91 -1.43 4.79
N ASN A 89 -4.96 -1.02 5.52
CA ASN A 89 -6.08 -1.91 5.83
C ASN A 89 -6.80 -2.41 4.56
N PHE A 90 -7.14 -1.52 3.62
CA PHE A 90 -7.83 -1.93 2.40
C PHE A 90 -6.92 -2.76 1.48
N SER A 91 -5.62 -2.45 1.40
CA SER A 91 -4.66 -3.25 0.64
C SER A 91 -4.51 -4.66 1.23
N PHE A 92 -4.40 -4.82 2.55
CA PHE A 92 -4.34 -6.15 3.16
C PHE A 92 -5.65 -6.93 3.04
N ILE A 93 -6.79 -6.30 3.31
CA ILE A 93 -8.10 -6.95 3.20
C ILE A 93 -8.34 -7.44 1.77
N SER A 94 -8.03 -6.62 0.76
CA SER A 94 -8.22 -7.01 -0.63
C SER A 94 -7.31 -8.16 -1.05
N VAL A 95 -6.03 -8.17 -0.64
CA VAL A 95 -5.13 -9.29 -0.86
C VAL A 95 -5.66 -10.57 -0.20
N CYS A 96 -6.11 -10.49 1.05
CA CYS A 96 -6.72 -11.64 1.73
C CYS A 96 -7.95 -12.16 0.99
N LEU A 97 -8.83 -11.26 0.52
CA LEU A 97 -10.00 -11.64 -0.27
C LEU A 97 -9.60 -12.34 -1.58
N MET A 98 -8.63 -11.81 -2.32
CA MET A 98 -8.13 -12.43 -3.55
C MET A 98 -7.68 -13.88 -3.31
N PHE A 99 -6.83 -14.12 -2.31
CA PHE A 99 -6.32 -15.45 -2.03
C PHE A 99 -7.39 -16.39 -1.45
N LEU A 100 -8.27 -15.90 -0.57
CA LEU A 100 -9.38 -16.70 -0.04
C LEU A 100 -10.33 -17.19 -1.12
N PHE A 101 -10.64 -16.33 -2.10
CA PHE A 101 -11.47 -16.73 -3.24
C PHE A 101 -10.71 -17.59 -4.24
N ALA A 102 -9.42 -17.31 -4.49
CA ALA A 102 -8.59 -18.15 -5.34
C ALA A 102 -8.53 -19.60 -4.81
N LEU A 103 -8.39 -19.80 -3.50
CA LEU A 103 -8.41 -21.11 -2.86
C LEU A 103 -9.72 -21.88 -3.06
N ARG A 104 -10.86 -21.20 -3.19
CA ARG A 104 -12.20 -21.82 -3.36
C ARG A 104 -12.51 -22.21 -4.80
N ILE A 105 -11.67 -21.85 -5.77
CA ILE A 105 -11.85 -22.20 -7.20
C ILE A 105 -11.79 -23.73 -7.41
N VAL A 106 -11.24 -24.48 -6.45
CA VAL A 106 -10.89 -25.92 -6.57
C VAL A 106 -12.10 -26.87 -6.45
N GLU A 107 -13.26 -26.46 -5.92
CA GLU A 107 -14.27 -27.44 -5.44
C GLU A 107 -15.49 -27.72 -6.34
N SER A 108 -15.90 -26.85 -7.29
CA SER A 108 -16.92 -27.19 -8.31
C SER A 108 -17.13 -26.10 -9.38
N GLU A 109 -17.69 -26.43 -10.55
CA GLU A 109 -18.04 -25.45 -11.61
C GLU A 109 -19.04 -24.37 -11.16
N LEU A 110 -19.97 -24.69 -10.25
CA LEU A 110 -20.91 -23.71 -9.71
C LEU A 110 -20.20 -22.71 -8.77
N LEU A 111 -19.25 -23.20 -7.96
CA LEU A 111 -18.41 -22.37 -7.09
C LEU A 111 -17.37 -21.55 -7.87
N PHE A 112 -16.97 -22.00 -9.06
CA PHE A 112 -15.99 -21.31 -9.91
C PHE A 112 -16.45 -19.90 -10.32
N LYS A 113 -17.75 -19.72 -10.65
CA LYS A 113 -18.30 -18.41 -11.03
C LYS A 113 -18.34 -17.43 -9.85
N ASP A 114 -18.66 -17.93 -8.66
CA ASP A 114 -18.70 -17.11 -7.45
C ASP A 114 -17.29 -16.75 -6.97
N ALA A 115 -16.35 -17.70 -7.05
CA ALA A 115 -14.95 -17.49 -6.69
C ALA A 115 -14.23 -16.51 -7.63
N THR A 116 -14.42 -16.62 -8.95
CA THR A 116 -13.87 -15.65 -9.92
C THR A 116 -14.45 -14.24 -9.73
N THR A 117 -15.73 -14.13 -9.38
CA THR A 117 -16.36 -12.85 -9.02
C THR A 117 -15.74 -12.27 -7.75
N GLY A 118 -15.42 -13.11 -6.77
CA GLY A 118 -14.74 -12.70 -5.54
C GLY A 118 -13.31 -12.21 -5.76
N VAL A 119 -12.52 -12.89 -6.61
CA VAL A 119 -11.17 -12.44 -6.99
C VAL A 119 -11.24 -11.09 -7.72
N ASP A 120 -12.15 -10.93 -8.70
CA ASP A 120 -12.35 -9.66 -9.42
C ASP A 120 -12.74 -8.51 -8.48
N PHE A 121 -13.62 -8.77 -7.52
CA PHE A 121 -13.96 -7.81 -6.48
C PHE A 121 -12.74 -7.43 -5.64
N GLY A 122 -11.92 -8.41 -5.22
CA GLY A 122 -10.66 -8.19 -4.52
C GLY A 122 -9.71 -7.29 -5.32
N VAL A 123 -9.51 -7.58 -6.62
CA VAL A 123 -8.69 -6.77 -7.54
C VAL A 123 -9.17 -5.32 -7.62
N LYS A 124 -10.48 -5.09 -7.71
CA LYS A 124 -11.04 -3.74 -7.73
C LYS A 124 -10.79 -3.00 -6.43
N VAL A 125 -11.06 -3.64 -5.28
CA VAL A 125 -10.81 -3.03 -3.97
C VAL A 125 -9.33 -2.70 -3.79
N PHE A 126 -8.44 -3.60 -4.22
CA PHE A 126 -7.00 -3.37 -4.20
C PHE A 126 -6.60 -2.20 -5.09
N ALA A 127 -7.13 -2.10 -6.31
CA ALA A 127 -6.84 -0.98 -7.20
C ALA A 127 -7.31 0.36 -6.58
N TYR A 128 -8.49 0.40 -5.97
CA TYR A 128 -9.00 1.59 -5.30
C TYR A 128 -8.19 1.94 -4.04
N SER A 129 -7.67 0.96 -3.30
CA SER A 129 -6.87 1.25 -2.11
C SER A 129 -5.58 1.99 -2.45
N GLN A 130 -5.00 1.77 -3.62
CA GLN A 130 -3.79 2.47 -4.05
C GLN A 130 -4.01 3.98 -4.22
N LEU A 131 -5.26 4.44 -4.43
CA LEU A 131 -5.58 5.87 -4.49
C LEU A 131 -5.26 6.58 -3.17
N PHE A 132 -5.41 5.90 -2.03
CA PHE A 132 -5.07 6.48 -0.73
C PHE A 132 -3.58 6.80 -0.63
N PHE A 133 -2.71 5.96 -1.20
CA PHE A 133 -1.27 6.23 -1.28
C PHE A 133 -1.00 7.47 -2.14
N PHE A 134 -1.52 7.53 -3.38
CA PHE A 134 -1.28 8.66 -4.27
C PHE A 134 -1.79 9.99 -3.72
N ILE A 135 -3.01 9.99 -3.16
CA ILE A 135 -3.59 11.18 -2.51
C ILE A 135 -2.68 11.64 -1.36
N ASN A 136 -2.25 10.70 -0.50
CA ASN A 136 -1.40 11.06 0.63
C ASN A 136 -0.03 11.57 0.19
N ALA A 137 0.58 10.96 -0.82
CA ALA A 137 1.85 11.37 -1.38
C ALA A 137 1.78 12.81 -1.93
N ILE A 138 0.76 13.11 -2.74
CA ILE A 138 0.54 14.45 -3.30
C ILE A 138 0.35 15.47 -2.17
N MET A 139 -0.51 15.16 -1.18
CA MET A 139 -0.75 16.04 -0.03
C MET A 139 0.53 16.30 0.78
N ALA A 140 1.34 15.26 1.02
CA ALA A 140 2.57 15.36 1.78
C ALA A 140 3.60 16.24 1.06
N VAL A 141 3.78 16.04 -0.25
CA VAL A 141 4.68 16.87 -1.08
C VAL A 141 4.23 18.33 -1.09
N LEU A 142 2.94 18.60 -1.34
CA LEU A 142 2.41 19.96 -1.35
C LEU A 142 2.64 20.67 -0.01
N LYS A 143 2.35 19.99 1.11
CA LYS A 143 2.58 20.54 2.45
C LYS A 143 4.06 20.79 2.73
N GLY A 144 4.93 19.85 2.38
CA GLY A 144 6.37 19.98 2.59
C GLY A 144 6.97 21.15 1.79
N VAL A 145 6.59 21.29 0.51
CA VAL A 145 7.05 22.39 -0.35
C VAL A 145 6.56 23.74 0.16
N MET A 146 5.30 23.85 0.57
CA MET A 146 4.75 25.11 1.12
C MET A 146 5.42 25.48 2.45
N GLY A 147 5.62 24.52 3.36
CA GLY A 147 6.29 24.76 4.64
C GLY A 147 7.71 25.28 4.47
N ASN A 148 8.46 24.71 3.52
CA ASN A 148 9.85 25.11 3.27
C ASN A 148 9.96 26.55 2.71
N LYS A 149 9.02 26.96 1.83
CA LYS A 149 8.96 28.34 1.33
C LYS A 149 8.73 29.36 2.44
N THR A 150 7.85 29.04 3.40
CA THR A 150 7.56 29.90 4.56
C THR A 150 8.77 30.03 5.48
N LEU A 151 9.48 28.93 5.76
CA LEU A 151 10.70 28.95 6.55
C LEU A 151 11.81 29.77 5.89
N HIS A 152 11.97 29.64 4.57
CA HIS A 152 12.96 30.41 3.82
C HIS A 152 12.67 31.92 3.86
N SER A 153 11.41 32.34 3.67
CA SER A 153 11.03 33.76 3.71
C SER A 153 11.24 34.36 5.11
N MET A 154 10.89 33.62 6.18
CA MET A 154 11.15 34.04 7.55
C MET A 154 12.64 34.18 7.86
N SER A 155 13.48 33.25 7.40
CA SER A 155 14.94 33.33 7.58
C SER A 155 15.53 34.58 6.90
N GLN A 156 15.05 34.95 5.72
CA GLN A 156 15.50 36.16 5.01
C GLN A 156 15.09 37.43 5.74
N ILE A 157 13.86 37.49 6.25
CA ILE A 157 13.39 38.63 7.05
C ILE A 157 14.22 38.79 8.31
N LEU A 158 14.52 37.70 9.03
CA LEU A 158 15.34 37.73 10.24
C LEU A 158 16.77 38.20 9.95
N LYS A 159 17.39 37.74 8.86
CA LYS A 159 18.73 38.22 8.45
C LYS A 159 18.76 39.71 8.10
N ASN A 160 17.72 40.22 7.46
CA ASN A 160 17.65 41.63 7.07
C ASN A 160 17.25 42.56 8.23
N LYS A 161 16.54 42.06 9.24
CA LYS A 161 16.14 42.84 10.42
C LYS A 161 17.13 42.78 11.58
N MET A 162 18.04 41.81 11.61
CA MET A 162 19.13 41.82 12.60
C MET A 162 20.14 42.91 12.22
N PRO A 163 20.29 43.98 13.02
CA PRO A 163 21.36 44.92 12.81
C PRO A 163 22.68 44.17 12.91
N LYS A 164 23.69 44.58 12.15
CA LYS A 164 25.07 44.08 12.25
C LYS A 164 25.67 44.49 13.60
N ILE A 165 25.15 43.92 14.69
CA ILE A 165 25.72 44.02 16.02
C ILE A 165 26.74 42.89 16.10
N LEU A 166 27.90 43.10 15.47
CA LEU A 166 29.17 42.37 15.59
C LEU A 166 30.01 42.73 14.35
N LYS A 167 30.50 43.97 14.34
CA LYS A 167 31.78 44.33 13.75
C LYS A 167 32.45 45.33 14.66
#